data_AF-A0A7C4RE41-F1
#
_entry.id   AF-A0A7C4RE41-F1
#
_cell.length_a   1.000
_cell.length_b   1.000
_cell.length_c   1.000
_cell.angle_alpha   90.00
_cell.angle_beta   90.00
_cell.angle_gamma   90.00
#
_symmetry.space_group_name_H-M   'P 1'
#
loop_
_entity.id
_entity.type
_entity.pdbx_description
1 polymer ?
#
loop_
_entity_poly.entity_id
_entity_poly.type
_entity_poly.pdbx_seq_one_letter_code
_entity_poly.pdbx_strand_id
1 'polypeptide(L)'
;MVRLAQPLNVSSTIWPIEPHTRAKHVILENYLKAWFPILFKWEDRIIYLDGFAGPGLYAGGEIGSPVIALKTALEHKLSERFKEIIFFFIEKDKKRAEVLSSVLREKFPNLPKNIKYIIKSSEFAPTLEQVLNELEQRGAKLAPTFAFLDPFGFSGFPMKLIGRMMKYDKCEVLITFMVGFVRRFLDEWREPALNELYATDEWKKACDMKEEERVNFLLKLYENQLKTVGGAEYVRSFEMIGPHNQVIYYLVFGTKHPKGLEVMKEAMWRVDPRGTYRFSDITDVNQIYMIDYQDTPHWVPQAALKVYEAFKGKTASENEICQFVITDTPFIYRKAILKLLEQNKKIIDVTGRRRKFSYPDGCRITFSN
;
A
#
# COMPACT_ATOMS: atom_id res chain seq x y z
N MET A 1 -7.35 -34.67 13.71
CA MET A 1 -6.84 -34.65 12.32
C MET A 1 -7.04 -33.26 11.76
N VAL A 2 -5.99 -32.43 11.82
CA VAL A 2 -6.01 -31.02 11.45
C VAL A 2 -5.85 -30.91 9.93
N ARG A 3 -6.89 -30.45 9.23
CA ARG A 3 -6.73 -29.92 7.87
C ARG A 3 -5.97 -28.60 8.00
N LEU A 4 -4.66 -28.67 7.83
CA LEU A 4 -3.82 -27.50 7.56
C LEU A 4 -4.45 -26.74 6.39
N ALA A 5 -4.49 -25.41 6.48
CA ALA A 5 -4.83 -24.55 5.34
C ALA A 5 -3.90 -24.92 4.18
N GLN A 6 -4.41 -25.73 3.25
CA GLN A 6 -3.76 -25.96 1.97
C GLN A 6 -3.74 -24.62 1.23
N PRO A 7 -2.68 -24.33 0.46
CA PRO A 7 -2.68 -23.15 -0.39
C PRO A 7 -3.97 -23.15 -1.22
N LEU A 8 -4.51 -21.96 -1.49
CA LEU A 8 -5.41 -21.78 -2.63
C LEU A 8 -4.61 -22.25 -3.85
N ASN A 9 -4.74 -23.52 -4.19
CA ASN A 9 -4.30 -24.07 -5.45
C ASN A 9 -5.32 -23.51 -6.44
N VAL A 10 -5.12 -22.25 -6.83
CA VAL A 10 -5.99 -21.55 -7.76
C VAL A 10 -5.74 -22.15 -9.14
N SER A 11 -6.14 -23.40 -9.33
CA SER A 11 -6.23 -24.06 -10.63
C SER A 11 -7.50 -23.64 -11.36
N SER A 12 -8.46 -23.05 -10.62
CA SER A 12 -9.67 -22.49 -11.16
C SER A 12 -9.44 -21.08 -11.75
N THR A 13 -10.23 -20.75 -12.76
CA THR A 13 -10.22 -19.41 -13.35
C THR A 13 -10.79 -18.37 -12.39
N ILE A 14 -11.71 -18.78 -11.51
CA ILE A 14 -12.34 -17.96 -10.48
C ILE A 14 -12.31 -18.76 -9.16
N TRP A 15 -12.10 -18.09 -8.03
CA TRP A 15 -12.00 -18.73 -6.71
C TRP A 15 -12.74 -17.93 -5.63
N PRO A 16 -13.05 -18.53 -4.46
CA PRO A 16 -13.63 -17.79 -3.34
C PRO A 16 -12.70 -16.69 -2.83
N ILE A 17 -13.26 -15.55 -2.43
CA ILE A 17 -12.48 -14.47 -1.82
C ILE A 17 -12.13 -14.81 -0.37
N GLU A 18 -10.89 -14.54 0.04
CA GLU A 18 -10.46 -14.65 1.43
C GLU A 18 -10.65 -13.31 2.18
N PRO A 19 -10.91 -13.31 3.50
CA PRO A 19 -11.18 -12.07 4.25
C PRO A 19 -10.05 -11.02 4.14
N HIS A 20 -8.78 -11.42 4.25
CA HIS A 20 -7.64 -10.53 4.04
C HIS A 20 -7.56 -9.96 2.61
N THR A 21 -8.07 -10.67 1.60
CA THR A 21 -8.19 -10.13 0.24
C THR A 21 -9.21 -9.01 0.18
N ARG A 22 -10.31 -9.12 0.94
CA ARG A 22 -11.29 -8.04 1.08
C ARG A 22 -10.70 -6.81 1.77
N ALA A 23 -9.95 -6.99 2.85
CA ALA A 23 -9.25 -5.90 3.55
C ALA A 23 -8.30 -5.14 2.60
N LYS A 24 -7.51 -5.87 1.81
CA LYS A 24 -6.64 -5.31 0.75
C LYS A 24 -7.43 -4.50 -0.27
N HIS A 25 -8.58 -4.99 -0.72
CA HIS A 25 -9.46 -4.26 -1.64
C HIS A 25 -10.02 -2.96 -1.05
N VAL A 26 -10.35 -2.95 0.24
CA VAL A 26 -10.78 -1.73 0.94
C VAL A 26 -9.63 -0.72 1.04
N ILE A 27 -8.40 -1.16 1.30
CA ILE A 27 -7.21 -0.28 1.30
C ILE A 27 -7.03 0.32 -0.11
N LEU A 28 -7.04 -0.52 -1.15
CA LEU A 28 -6.90 -0.10 -2.54
C LEU A 28 -7.96 0.95 -2.92
N GLU A 29 -9.24 0.67 -2.66
CA GLU A 29 -10.34 1.57 -2.97
C GLU A 29 -10.19 2.93 -2.26
N ASN A 30 -9.89 2.92 -0.95
CA ASN A 30 -9.71 4.15 -0.17
C ASN A 30 -8.50 4.95 -0.65
N TYR A 31 -7.41 4.28 -1.04
CA TYR A 31 -6.24 4.93 -1.61
C TYR A 31 -6.57 5.62 -2.92
N LEU A 32 -7.21 4.91 -3.86
CA LEU A 32 -7.56 5.43 -5.19
C LEU A 32 -8.53 6.63 -5.11
N LYS A 33 -9.48 6.62 -4.18
CA LYS A 33 -10.38 7.77 -3.92
C LYS A 33 -9.62 9.06 -3.62
N ALA A 34 -8.48 8.98 -2.95
CA ALA A 34 -7.65 10.15 -2.67
C ALA A 34 -6.60 10.39 -3.76
N TRP A 35 -6.02 9.33 -4.31
CA TRP A 35 -4.95 9.41 -5.31
C TRP A 35 -5.39 10.11 -6.60
N PHE A 36 -6.53 9.72 -7.18
CA PHE A 36 -7.04 10.33 -8.42
C PHE A 36 -7.15 11.86 -8.34
N PRO A 37 -7.91 12.45 -7.40
CA PRO A 37 -8.05 13.91 -7.33
C PRO A 37 -6.77 14.64 -6.90
N ILE A 38 -5.83 13.98 -6.21
CA ILE A 38 -4.54 14.61 -5.87
C ILE A 38 -3.69 14.78 -7.12
N LEU A 39 -3.59 13.74 -7.95
CA LEU A 39 -2.76 13.76 -9.15
C LEU A 39 -3.35 14.68 -10.22
N PHE A 40 -4.68 14.64 -10.45
CA PHE A 40 -5.33 15.50 -11.44
C PHE A 40 -5.33 17.00 -11.12
N LYS A 41 -4.82 17.42 -9.96
CA LYS A 41 -4.48 18.84 -9.73
C LYS A 41 -3.31 19.31 -10.60
N TRP A 42 -2.42 18.41 -10.98
CA TRP A 42 -1.14 18.74 -11.62
C TRP A 42 -0.92 18.01 -12.94
N GLU A 43 -1.62 16.91 -13.16
CA GLU A 43 -1.35 15.95 -14.22
C GLU A 43 -2.52 15.83 -15.19
N ASP A 44 -2.21 15.64 -16.46
CA ASP A 44 -3.22 15.43 -17.52
C ASP A 44 -3.51 13.95 -17.79
N ARG A 45 -2.56 13.09 -17.44
CA ARG A 45 -2.61 11.65 -17.66
C ARG A 45 -2.03 10.93 -16.47
N ILE A 46 -2.70 9.89 -16.02
CA ILE A 46 -2.20 8.96 -15.01
C ILE A 46 -2.45 7.51 -15.40
N ILE A 47 -1.67 6.60 -14.82
CA ILE A 47 -1.75 5.17 -15.08
C ILE A 47 -2.04 4.44 -13.77
N TYR A 48 -3.10 3.62 -13.77
CA TYR A 48 -3.28 2.56 -12.78
C TYR A 48 -2.76 1.27 -13.41
N LEU A 49 -1.71 0.69 -12.84
CA LEU A 49 -1.13 -0.57 -13.29
C LEU A 49 -1.51 -1.68 -12.31
N ASP A 50 -2.22 -2.70 -12.77
CA ASP A 50 -2.41 -3.94 -12.02
C ASP A 50 -1.52 -5.02 -12.63
N GLY A 51 -0.47 -5.40 -11.92
CA GLY A 51 0.52 -6.35 -12.42
C GLY A 51 0.06 -7.80 -12.40
N PHE A 52 -1.00 -8.10 -11.63
CA PHE A 52 -1.51 -9.46 -11.39
C PHE A 52 -3.05 -9.42 -11.28
N ALA A 53 -3.68 -8.95 -12.36
CA ALA A 53 -5.06 -8.47 -12.37
C ALA A 53 -6.13 -9.52 -12.03
N GLY A 54 -5.84 -10.81 -12.24
CA GLY A 54 -6.81 -11.88 -12.05
C GLY A 54 -8.00 -11.79 -13.01
N PRO A 55 -9.08 -12.53 -12.73
CA PRO A 55 -10.30 -12.57 -13.55
C PRO A 55 -11.22 -11.35 -13.35
N GLY A 56 -10.91 -10.44 -12.43
CA GLY A 56 -11.76 -9.29 -12.10
C GLY A 56 -12.98 -9.59 -11.24
N LEU A 57 -13.22 -10.85 -10.87
CA LEU A 57 -14.27 -11.27 -9.93
C LEU A 57 -13.92 -12.56 -9.18
N TYR A 58 -14.59 -12.80 -8.06
CA TYR A 58 -14.49 -14.02 -7.26
C TYR A 58 -15.74 -14.89 -7.43
N ALA A 59 -15.69 -16.11 -6.91
CA ALA A 59 -16.73 -17.12 -7.12
C ALA A 59 -18.10 -16.72 -6.55
N GLY A 60 -18.13 -15.89 -5.50
CA GLY A 60 -19.36 -15.34 -4.93
C GLY A 60 -19.89 -14.08 -5.63
N GLY A 61 -19.25 -13.64 -6.71
CA GLY A 61 -19.60 -12.41 -7.43
C GLY A 61 -18.96 -11.15 -6.87
N GLU A 62 -18.12 -11.26 -5.82
CA GLU A 62 -17.32 -10.15 -5.32
C GLU A 62 -16.36 -9.65 -6.41
N ILE A 63 -16.12 -8.34 -6.43
CA ILE A 63 -15.32 -7.70 -7.48
C ILE A 63 -13.82 -7.71 -7.16
N GLY A 64 -13.00 -7.93 -8.19
CA GLY A 64 -11.54 -7.89 -8.13
C GLY A 64 -10.96 -6.48 -8.26
N SER A 65 -9.65 -6.34 -8.06
CA SER A 65 -8.93 -5.05 -8.15
C SER A 65 -9.14 -4.28 -9.47
N PRO A 66 -9.23 -4.90 -10.67
CA PRO A 66 -9.48 -4.15 -11.90
C PRO A 66 -10.84 -3.45 -11.90
N VAL A 67 -11.88 -4.16 -11.45
CA VAL A 67 -13.26 -3.64 -11.38
C VAL A 67 -13.37 -2.59 -10.29
N ILE A 68 -12.72 -2.80 -9.14
CA ILE A 68 -12.66 -1.82 -8.04
C ILE A 68 -12.03 -0.51 -8.53
N ALA A 69 -10.89 -0.58 -9.21
CA ALA A 69 -10.17 0.60 -9.66
C ALA A 69 -10.98 1.41 -10.69
N LEU A 70 -11.57 0.75 -11.70
CA LEU A 70 -12.45 1.39 -12.69
C LEU A 70 -13.70 2.01 -12.04
N LYS A 71 -14.40 1.23 -11.22
CA LYS A 71 -15.59 1.70 -10.49
C LYS A 71 -15.27 2.93 -9.64
N THR A 72 -14.14 2.90 -8.92
CA THR A 72 -13.70 4.00 -8.05
C THR A 72 -13.48 5.28 -8.83
N ALA A 73 -12.90 5.23 -10.03
CA ALA A 73 -12.71 6.41 -10.87
C ALA A 73 -14.03 6.95 -11.42
N LEU A 74 -14.90 6.08 -11.91
CA LEU A 74 -16.19 6.45 -12.52
C LEU A 74 -17.15 7.07 -11.51
N GLU A 75 -17.28 6.46 -10.34
CA GLU A 75 -18.20 6.88 -9.29
C GLU A 75 -17.62 7.97 -8.37
N HIS A 76 -16.41 8.44 -8.65
CA HIS A 76 -15.78 9.47 -7.84
C HIS A 76 -16.56 10.79 -7.94
N LYS A 77 -16.81 11.45 -6.80
CA LYS A 77 -17.54 12.74 -6.75
C LYS A 77 -16.89 13.88 -7.54
N LEU A 78 -15.60 13.74 -7.84
CA LEU A 78 -14.81 14.70 -8.62
C LEU A 78 -14.43 14.15 -10.01
N SER A 79 -15.11 13.11 -10.50
CA SER A 79 -14.77 12.44 -11.77
C SER A 79 -14.78 13.38 -12.97
N GLU A 80 -15.61 14.43 -12.95
CA GLU A 80 -15.63 15.49 -13.97
C GLU A 80 -14.31 16.26 -14.08
N ARG A 81 -13.49 16.26 -13.03
CA ARG A 81 -12.16 16.91 -13.02
C ARG A 81 -11.07 15.98 -13.55
N PHE A 82 -11.38 14.70 -13.72
CA PHE A 82 -10.39 13.72 -14.17
C PHE A 82 -10.16 13.90 -15.66
N LYS A 83 -8.88 14.04 -16.03
CA LYS A 83 -8.44 14.06 -17.42
C LYS A 83 -8.23 12.60 -17.84
N GLU A 84 -7.10 12.23 -18.39
CA GLU A 84 -6.92 10.87 -18.91
C GLU A 84 -6.48 9.88 -17.82
N ILE A 85 -7.23 8.77 -17.68
CA ILE A 85 -6.84 7.61 -16.85
C ILE A 85 -6.66 6.41 -17.77
N ILE A 86 -5.48 5.79 -17.69
CA ILE A 86 -5.20 4.52 -18.35
C ILE A 86 -5.11 3.43 -17.29
N PHE A 87 -6.03 2.48 -17.36
CA PHE A 87 -5.98 1.26 -16.56
C PHE A 87 -5.23 0.18 -17.34
N PHE A 88 -4.05 -0.22 -16.86
CA PHE A 88 -3.22 -1.21 -17.50
C PHE A 88 -3.22 -2.50 -16.67
N PHE A 89 -3.89 -3.53 -17.15
CA PHE A 89 -4.07 -4.80 -16.46
C PHE A 89 -3.22 -5.88 -17.11
N ILE A 90 -2.38 -6.55 -16.33
CA ILE A 90 -1.56 -7.67 -16.77
C ILE A 90 -2.00 -8.93 -16.02
N GLU A 91 -2.28 -10.01 -16.76
CA GLU A 91 -2.64 -11.31 -16.20
C GLU A 91 -2.00 -12.41 -17.05
N LYS A 92 -1.24 -13.30 -16.42
CA LYS A 92 -0.50 -14.36 -17.12
C LYS A 92 -1.39 -15.50 -17.59
N ASP A 93 -2.44 -15.82 -16.84
CA ASP A 93 -3.37 -16.89 -17.19
C ASP A 93 -4.36 -16.39 -18.24
N LYS A 94 -4.26 -16.95 -19.44
CA LYS A 94 -5.08 -16.56 -20.58
C LYS A 94 -6.59 -16.66 -20.29
N LYS A 95 -7.04 -17.69 -19.58
CA LYS A 95 -8.47 -17.86 -19.25
C LYS A 95 -8.93 -16.78 -18.28
N ARG A 96 -8.12 -16.41 -17.30
CA ARG A 96 -8.42 -15.29 -16.38
C ARG A 96 -8.47 -13.97 -17.12
N ALA A 97 -7.54 -13.72 -18.05
CA ALA A 97 -7.54 -12.51 -18.87
C ALA A 97 -8.80 -12.42 -19.77
N GLU A 98 -9.23 -13.54 -20.35
CA GLU A 98 -10.48 -13.63 -21.14
C GLU A 98 -11.73 -13.38 -20.30
N VAL A 99 -11.78 -13.94 -19.07
CA VAL A 99 -12.85 -13.64 -18.11
C VAL A 99 -12.83 -12.16 -17.74
N LEU A 100 -11.68 -11.60 -17.37
CA LEU A 100 -11.53 -10.19 -17.04
C LEU A 100 -12.04 -9.29 -18.18
N SER A 101 -11.67 -9.58 -19.42
CA SER A 101 -12.16 -8.84 -20.60
C SER A 101 -13.69 -8.86 -20.70
N SER A 102 -14.30 -10.01 -20.44
CA SER A 102 -15.75 -10.17 -20.49
C SER A 102 -16.43 -9.41 -19.35
N VAL A 103 -15.90 -9.51 -18.14
CA VAL A 103 -16.39 -8.79 -16.95
C VAL A 103 -16.35 -7.28 -17.14
N LEU A 104 -15.24 -6.75 -17.67
CA LEU A 104 -15.11 -5.30 -17.89
C LEU A 104 -16.07 -4.80 -18.97
N ARG A 105 -16.25 -5.56 -20.07
CA ARG A 105 -17.22 -5.21 -21.11
C ARG A 105 -18.66 -5.21 -20.60
N GLU A 106 -19.02 -6.19 -19.78
CA GLU A 106 -20.36 -6.30 -19.21
C GLU A 106 -20.65 -5.19 -18.19
N LYS A 107 -19.72 -4.94 -17.26
CA LYS A 107 -19.91 -3.96 -16.18
C LYS A 107 -19.74 -2.51 -16.63
N PHE A 108 -18.91 -2.27 -17.65
CA PHE A 108 -18.58 -0.93 -18.13
C PHE A 108 -18.75 -0.81 -19.66
N PRO A 109 -19.96 -1.04 -20.19
CA PRO A 109 -20.19 -1.05 -21.64
C PRO A 109 -19.95 0.33 -22.28
N ASN A 110 -20.12 1.41 -21.51
CA ASN A 110 -19.98 2.78 -21.97
C ASN A 110 -18.99 3.53 -21.06
N LEU A 111 -17.70 3.46 -21.40
CA LEU A 111 -16.69 4.24 -20.70
C LEU A 111 -16.61 5.68 -21.24
N PRO A 112 -16.43 6.68 -20.37
CA PRO A 112 -16.06 8.04 -20.79
C PRO A 112 -14.79 8.02 -21.65
N LYS A 113 -14.70 8.91 -22.65
CA LYS A 113 -13.57 8.96 -23.61
C LYS A 113 -12.19 9.11 -22.95
N ASN A 114 -12.15 9.72 -21.78
CA ASN A 114 -10.94 9.99 -21.01
C ASN A 114 -10.51 8.79 -20.13
N ILE A 115 -11.34 7.75 -20.00
CA ILE A 115 -11.01 6.53 -19.26
C ILE A 115 -10.81 5.40 -20.27
N LYS A 116 -9.62 4.79 -20.23
CA LYS A 116 -9.24 3.70 -21.11
C LYS A 116 -8.73 2.54 -20.28
N TYR A 117 -8.96 1.31 -20.73
CA TYR A 117 -8.30 0.14 -20.16
C TYR A 117 -7.62 -0.70 -21.24
N ILE A 118 -6.53 -1.37 -20.84
CA ILE A 118 -5.77 -2.30 -21.66
C ILE A 118 -5.59 -3.57 -20.83
N ILE A 119 -5.86 -4.72 -21.43
CA ILE A 119 -5.58 -6.04 -20.83
C ILE A 119 -4.47 -6.70 -21.62
N LYS A 120 -3.44 -7.19 -20.94
CA LYS A 120 -2.37 -8.00 -21.53
C LYS A 120 -2.36 -9.38 -20.88
N SER A 121 -2.58 -10.39 -21.72
CA SER A 121 -2.46 -11.80 -21.37
C SER A 121 -0.99 -12.22 -21.41
N SER A 122 -0.19 -11.79 -20.43
CA SER A 122 1.25 -11.99 -20.39
C SER A 122 1.79 -11.91 -18.95
N GLU A 123 3.06 -12.24 -18.76
CA GLU A 123 3.72 -12.09 -17.47
C GLU A 123 4.09 -10.62 -17.20
N PHE A 124 4.01 -10.21 -15.93
CA PHE A 124 4.30 -8.84 -15.49
C PHE A 124 5.68 -8.36 -15.89
N ALA A 125 6.74 -9.04 -15.43
CA ALA A 125 8.12 -8.58 -15.61
C ALA A 125 8.50 -8.32 -17.09
N PRO A 126 8.35 -9.28 -18.02
CA PRO A 126 8.71 -9.03 -19.42
C PRO A 126 7.83 -7.96 -20.07
N THR A 127 6.56 -7.87 -19.69
CA THR A 127 5.65 -6.84 -20.21
C THR A 127 6.07 -5.44 -19.78
N LEU A 128 6.36 -5.24 -18.49
CA LEU A 128 6.80 -3.96 -17.97
C LEU A 128 8.20 -3.61 -18.51
N GLU A 129 9.10 -4.58 -18.62
CA GLU A 129 10.43 -4.38 -19.22
C GLU A 129 10.33 -3.88 -20.66
N GLN A 130 9.48 -4.50 -21.48
CA GLN A 130 9.24 -4.04 -22.85
C GLN A 130 8.71 -2.60 -22.87
N VAL A 131 7.71 -2.28 -22.05
CA VAL A 131 7.13 -0.93 -21.96
C VAL A 131 8.20 0.10 -21.58
N LEU A 132 9.02 -0.19 -20.57
CA LEU A 132 10.07 0.72 -20.13
C LEU A 132 11.16 0.87 -21.19
N ASN A 133 11.57 -0.21 -21.87
CA ASN A 133 12.54 -0.16 -22.97
C ASN A 133 12.04 0.73 -24.12
N GLU A 134 10.76 0.59 -24.51
CA GLU A 134 10.16 1.41 -25.57
C GLU A 134 10.10 2.90 -25.19
N LEU A 135 9.81 3.22 -23.91
CA LEU A 135 9.81 4.58 -23.41
C LEU A 135 11.21 5.18 -23.40
N GLU A 136 12.20 4.44 -22.89
CA GLU A 136 13.60 4.84 -22.82
C GLU A 136 14.18 5.10 -24.22
N GLN A 137 13.92 4.20 -25.18
CA GLN A 137 14.36 4.36 -26.58
C GLN A 137 13.78 5.61 -27.25
N ARG A 138 12.54 5.99 -26.90
CA ARG A 138 11.88 7.17 -27.44
C ARG A 138 12.21 8.45 -26.67
N GLY A 139 12.97 8.37 -25.57
CA GLY A 139 13.18 9.49 -24.65
C GLY A 139 11.89 9.99 -24.02
N ALA A 140 10.85 9.16 -23.96
CA ALA A 140 9.55 9.51 -23.42
C ALA A 140 9.50 9.34 -21.89
N LYS A 141 8.65 10.12 -21.22
CA LYS A 141 8.39 9.95 -19.80
C LYS A 141 7.20 9.01 -19.58
N LEU A 142 7.32 8.12 -18.60
CA LEU A 142 6.16 7.40 -18.05
C LEU A 142 5.27 8.42 -17.33
N ALA A 143 3.95 8.37 -17.60
CA ALA A 143 2.99 9.16 -16.85
C ALA A 143 2.94 8.69 -15.39
N PRO A 144 2.58 9.55 -14.42
CA PRO A 144 2.43 9.15 -13.03
C PRO A 144 1.65 7.84 -12.88
N THR A 145 2.27 6.86 -12.22
CA THR A 145 1.78 5.48 -12.20
C THR A 145 1.64 5.00 -10.76
N PHE A 146 0.45 4.52 -10.40
CA PHE A 146 0.28 3.68 -9.22
C PHE A 146 0.22 2.21 -9.65
N ALA A 147 1.22 1.43 -9.25
CA ALA A 147 1.30 0.01 -9.55
C ALA A 147 0.86 -0.85 -8.36
N PHE A 148 -0.24 -1.56 -8.53
CA PHE A 148 -0.72 -2.58 -7.61
C PHE A 148 -0.16 -3.95 -8.04
N LEU A 149 0.71 -4.52 -7.22
CA LEU A 149 1.41 -5.77 -7.49
C LEU A 149 0.96 -6.84 -6.48
N ASP A 150 0.00 -7.67 -6.86
CA ASP A 150 -0.61 -8.69 -6.00
C ASP A 150 -0.33 -10.13 -6.49
N PRO A 151 0.92 -10.59 -6.45
CA PRO A 151 1.27 -11.94 -6.91
C PRO A 151 0.76 -13.02 -5.95
N PHE A 152 0.46 -14.21 -6.46
CA PHE A 152 0.21 -15.40 -5.62
C PHE A 152 1.47 -15.98 -4.97
N GLY A 153 2.66 -15.46 -5.31
CA GLY A 153 3.95 -15.98 -4.86
C GLY A 153 5.00 -14.87 -4.82
N PHE A 154 6.27 -15.25 -4.87
CA PHE A 154 7.40 -14.33 -4.69
C PHE A 154 8.26 -14.13 -5.95
N SER A 155 7.81 -14.62 -7.11
CA SER A 155 8.52 -14.52 -8.38
C SER A 155 7.75 -13.70 -9.42
N GLY A 156 8.46 -13.22 -10.45
CA GLY A 156 7.87 -12.52 -11.59
C GLY A 156 7.72 -11.02 -11.44
N PHE A 157 8.29 -10.41 -10.40
CA PHE A 157 8.33 -8.95 -10.18
C PHE A 157 9.68 -8.51 -9.56
N PRO A 158 10.78 -8.55 -10.33
CA PRO A 158 12.12 -8.26 -9.81
C PRO A 158 12.24 -6.85 -9.21
N MET A 159 12.92 -6.72 -8.07
CA MET A 159 13.12 -5.44 -7.37
C MET A 159 13.80 -4.38 -8.27
N LYS A 160 14.75 -4.81 -9.11
CA LYS A 160 15.43 -3.92 -10.06
C LYS A 160 14.46 -3.35 -11.12
N LEU A 161 13.49 -4.13 -11.56
CA LEU A 161 12.48 -3.68 -12.54
C LEU A 161 11.51 -2.67 -11.90
N ILE A 162 11.09 -2.93 -10.66
CA ILE A 162 10.33 -1.96 -9.86
C ILE A 162 11.12 -0.66 -9.73
N GLY A 163 12.41 -0.76 -9.42
CA GLY A 163 13.33 0.39 -9.35
C GLY A 163 13.41 1.18 -10.66
N ARG A 164 13.45 0.50 -11.82
CA ARG A 164 13.43 1.18 -13.13
C ARG A 164 12.15 2.00 -13.32
N MET A 165 10.98 1.46 -12.97
CA MET A 165 9.72 2.20 -13.05
C MET A 165 9.66 3.36 -12.05
N MET A 166 10.13 3.14 -10.83
CA MET A 166 10.12 4.15 -9.76
C MET A 166 11.10 5.30 -9.99
N LYS A 167 12.04 5.19 -10.94
CA LYS A 167 12.86 6.33 -11.38
C LYS A 167 12.02 7.45 -12.01
N TYR A 168 10.91 7.12 -12.66
CA TYR A 168 10.00 8.12 -13.22
C TYR A 168 9.25 8.90 -12.14
N ASP A 169 8.89 10.15 -12.45
CA ASP A 169 8.24 11.05 -11.49
C ASP A 169 6.87 10.53 -11.08
N LYS A 170 6.54 10.68 -9.80
CA LYS A 170 5.21 10.37 -9.23
C LYS A 170 4.75 8.92 -9.45
N CYS A 171 5.70 7.99 -9.59
CA CYS A 171 5.45 6.56 -9.52
C CYS A 171 5.38 6.07 -8.07
N GLU A 172 4.45 5.16 -7.80
CA GLU A 172 4.19 4.56 -6.51
C GLU A 172 3.83 3.08 -6.68
N VAL A 173 4.14 2.26 -5.66
CA VAL A 173 3.86 0.82 -5.68
C VAL A 173 3.16 0.37 -4.42
N LEU A 174 2.20 -0.53 -4.53
CA LEU A 174 1.64 -1.30 -3.43
C LEU A 174 1.79 -2.79 -3.74
N ILE A 175 2.58 -3.50 -2.94
CA ILE A 175 3.05 -4.85 -3.24
C ILE A 175 2.58 -5.82 -2.17
N THR A 176 1.98 -6.93 -2.57
CA THR A 176 1.73 -8.07 -1.69
C THR A 176 3.01 -8.90 -1.54
N PHE A 177 3.75 -8.66 -0.46
CA PHE A 177 4.96 -9.39 -0.13
C PHE A 177 4.62 -10.66 0.65
N MET A 178 4.60 -11.79 -0.07
CA MET A 178 4.24 -13.13 0.44
C MET A 178 5.29 -13.75 1.39
N VAL A 179 5.61 -13.06 2.49
CA VAL A 179 6.63 -13.49 3.47
C VAL A 179 6.39 -14.89 4.03
N GLY A 180 5.11 -15.28 4.19
CA GLY A 180 4.73 -16.60 4.68
C GLY A 180 5.15 -17.72 3.73
N PHE A 181 5.21 -17.43 2.42
CA PHE A 181 5.79 -18.33 1.43
C PHE A 181 7.31 -18.24 1.43
N VAL A 182 7.86 -17.03 1.36
CA VAL A 182 9.31 -16.82 1.27
C VAL A 182 10.04 -17.54 2.41
N ARG A 183 9.60 -17.39 3.66
CA ARG A 183 10.22 -18.02 4.84
C ARG A 183 10.23 -19.55 4.81
N ARG A 184 9.32 -20.17 4.04
CA ARG A 184 9.19 -21.63 3.89
C ARG A 184 10.04 -22.19 2.76
N PHE A 185 10.47 -21.34 1.83
CA PHE A 185 11.10 -21.72 0.58
C PHE A 185 12.47 -21.03 0.40
N LEU A 186 13.22 -20.88 1.51
CA LEU A 186 14.61 -20.41 1.52
C LEU A 186 15.53 -21.59 1.17
N ASP A 187 15.70 -21.86 -0.12
CA ASP A 187 16.52 -22.96 -0.62
C ASP A 187 17.27 -22.59 -1.91
N GLU A 188 18.33 -23.35 -2.21
CA GLU A 188 19.22 -23.12 -3.36
C GLU A 188 18.49 -23.19 -4.70
N TRP A 189 17.44 -24.02 -4.81
CA TRP A 189 16.66 -24.16 -6.04
C TRP A 189 15.92 -22.87 -6.42
N ARG A 190 15.58 -22.06 -5.42
CA ARG A 190 14.85 -20.80 -5.59
C ARG A 190 15.73 -19.57 -5.45
N GLU A 191 17.04 -19.76 -5.30
CA GLU A 191 18.02 -18.67 -5.19
C GLU A 191 17.88 -17.62 -6.31
N PRO A 192 17.72 -17.97 -7.61
CA PRO A 192 17.54 -16.96 -8.65
C PRO A 192 16.32 -16.06 -8.40
N ALA A 193 15.18 -16.64 -8.04
CA ALA A 193 13.95 -15.89 -7.77
C ALA A 193 14.07 -15.04 -6.49
N LEU A 194 14.76 -15.53 -5.46
CA LEU A 194 15.01 -14.77 -4.23
C LEU A 194 15.98 -13.61 -4.49
N ASN A 195 17.02 -13.83 -5.29
CA ASN A 195 17.95 -12.77 -5.71
C ASN A 195 17.24 -11.71 -6.56
N GLU A 196 16.29 -12.09 -7.42
CA GLU A 196 15.46 -11.12 -8.15
C GLU A 196 14.51 -10.33 -7.23
N LEU A 197 13.87 -11.02 -6.28
CA LEU A 197 12.93 -10.43 -5.33
C LEU A 197 13.60 -9.41 -4.42
N TYR A 198 14.79 -9.72 -3.91
CA TYR A 198 15.52 -8.84 -2.99
C TYR A 198 16.54 -7.96 -3.69
N ALA A 199 16.96 -8.26 -4.92
CA ALA A 199 18.13 -7.65 -5.58
C ALA A 199 19.48 -7.85 -4.85
N THR A 200 19.54 -8.79 -3.92
CA THR A 200 20.73 -9.17 -3.13
C THR A 200 20.62 -10.63 -2.69
N ASP A 201 21.74 -11.24 -2.30
CA ASP A 201 21.81 -12.57 -1.70
C ASP A 201 21.75 -12.55 -0.15
N GLU A 202 21.63 -11.36 0.46
CA GLU A 202 21.57 -11.21 1.92
C GLU A 202 20.42 -11.96 2.59
N TRP A 203 19.39 -12.36 1.84
CA TRP A 203 18.31 -13.21 2.34
C TRP A 203 18.83 -14.57 2.86
N LYS A 204 19.99 -15.05 2.38
CA LYS A 204 20.62 -16.29 2.86
C LYS A 204 20.91 -16.27 4.36
N LYS A 205 21.16 -15.09 4.94
CA LYS A 205 21.34 -14.90 6.39
C LYS A 205 20.11 -15.36 7.19
N ALA A 206 18.93 -15.35 6.57
CA ALA A 206 17.67 -15.73 7.21
C ALA A 206 17.54 -17.26 7.41
N CYS A 207 18.32 -18.07 6.70
CA CYS A 207 18.28 -19.54 6.79
C CYS A 207 18.62 -20.04 8.20
N ASP A 208 19.57 -19.39 8.86
CA ASP A 208 20.07 -19.77 10.20
C ASP A 208 19.31 -19.09 11.35
N MET A 209 18.34 -18.21 11.04
CA MET A 209 17.57 -17.48 12.04
C MET A 209 16.38 -18.27 12.57
N LYS A 210 15.99 -17.99 13.82
CA LYS A 210 14.72 -18.45 14.40
C LYS A 210 13.52 -17.87 13.66
N GLU A 211 12.38 -18.54 13.69
CA GLU A 211 11.22 -18.19 12.85
C GLU A 211 10.73 -16.74 13.02
N GLU A 212 10.59 -16.26 14.25
CA GLU A 212 10.13 -14.89 14.53
C GLU A 212 11.13 -13.84 14.02
N GLU A 213 12.43 -14.06 14.30
CA GLU A 213 13.51 -13.19 13.84
C GLU A 213 13.62 -13.19 12.30
N ARG A 214 13.41 -14.36 11.68
CA ARG A 214 13.47 -14.58 10.23
C ARG A 214 12.43 -13.75 9.49
N VAL A 215 11.16 -13.76 9.93
CA VAL A 215 10.09 -12.99 9.27
C VAL A 215 10.41 -11.50 9.29
N ASN A 216 10.81 -10.98 10.45
CA ASN A 216 11.16 -9.57 10.62
C ASN A 216 12.40 -9.18 9.78
N PHE A 217 13.42 -10.05 9.75
CA PHE A 217 14.62 -9.84 8.94
C PHE A 217 14.28 -9.78 7.44
N LEU A 218 13.51 -10.74 6.94
CA LEU A 218 13.10 -10.79 5.52
C LEU A 218 12.26 -9.57 5.13
N LEU A 219 11.33 -9.15 5.98
CA LEU A 219 10.57 -7.91 5.75
C LEU A 219 11.49 -6.69 5.69
N LYS A 220 12.34 -6.49 6.69
CA LYS A 220 13.27 -5.35 6.74
C LYS A 220 14.22 -5.34 5.55
N LEU A 221 14.70 -6.51 5.12
CA LEU A 221 15.50 -6.64 3.92
C LEU A 221 14.73 -6.18 2.69
N TYR A 222 13.48 -6.63 2.52
CA TYR A 222 12.64 -6.20 1.41
C TYR A 222 12.39 -4.69 1.41
N GLU A 223 12.03 -4.11 2.55
CA GLU A 223 11.80 -2.67 2.70
C GLU A 223 13.06 -1.85 2.39
N ASN A 224 14.22 -2.30 2.89
CA ASN A 224 15.50 -1.65 2.63
C ASN A 224 15.84 -1.70 1.14
N GLN A 225 15.64 -2.85 0.48
CA GLN A 225 15.90 -2.99 -0.95
C GLN A 225 14.91 -2.19 -1.81
N LEU A 226 13.64 -2.06 -1.38
CA LEU A 226 12.69 -1.17 -2.03
C LEU A 226 13.10 0.31 -1.93
N LYS A 227 13.78 0.71 -0.86
CA LYS A 227 14.36 2.05 -0.74
C LYS A 227 15.61 2.23 -1.62
N THR A 228 16.59 1.35 -1.46
CA THR A 228 17.92 1.53 -2.06
C THR A 228 17.97 1.17 -3.54
N VAL A 229 17.32 0.07 -3.94
CA VAL A 229 17.27 -0.42 -5.33
C VAL A 229 15.97 -0.02 -6.01
N GLY A 230 14.85 -0.16 -5.29
CA GLY A 230 13.53 0.23 -5.76
C GLY A 230 13.32 1.74 -5.86
N GLY A 231 14.18 2.57 -5.25
CA GLY A 231 14.11 4.03 -5.35
C GLY A 231 12.96 4.69 -4.61
N ALA A 232 12.28 3.97 -3.70
CA ALA A 232 11.29 4.58 -2.82
C ALA A 232 11.98 5.42 -1.73
N GLU A 233 11.46 6.61 -1.44
CA GLU A 233 11.94 7.42 -0.32
C GLU A 233 11.26 7.00 0.98
N TYR A 234 9.96 6.69 0.89
CA TYR A 234 9.13 6.26 1.99
C TYR A 234 8.59 4.86 1.70
N VAL A 235 8.71 3.98 2.71
CA VAL A 235 8.17 2.63 2.67
C VAL A 235 7.34 2.37 3.93
N ARG A 236 6.17 1.77 3.76
CA ARG A 236 5.32 1.28 4.85
C ARG A 236 4.76 -0.09 4.55
N SER A 237 4.87 -0.98 5.51
CA SER A 237 4.28 -2.30 5.49
C SER A 237 3.03 -2.34 6.38
N PHE A 238 2.07 -3.17 5.98
CA PHE A 238 0.86 -3.48 6.74
C PHE A 238 0.72 -5.00 6.82
N GLU A 239 0.65 -5.52 8.05
CA GLU A 239 0.68 -6.95 8.33
C GLU A 239 -0.68 -7.61 8.09
N MET A 240 -0.71 -8.70 7.32
CA MET A 240 -1.93 -9.46 7.04
C MET A 240 -1.81 -10.85 7.66
N ILE A 241 -2.71 -11.13 8.61
CA ILE A 241 -2.66 -12.31 9.48
C ILE A 241 -3.86 -13.21 9.18
N GLY A 242 -3.56 -14.50 9.04
CA GLY A 242 -4.55 -15.52 8.80
C GLY A 242 -5.36 -15.91 10.04
N PRO A 243 -6.36 -16.81 9.87
CA PRO A 243 -7.27 -17.24 10.94
C PRO A 243 -6.58 -17.98 12.10
N HIS A 244 -5.31 -18.36 11.94
CA HIS A 244 -4.50 -19.03 12.96
C HIS A 244 -3.40 -18.14 13.56
N ASN A 245 -3.56 -16.81 13.49
CA ASN A 245 -2.58 -15.84 14.00
C ASN A 245 -1.19 -15.93 13.34
N GLN A 246 -1.13 -16.51 12.14
CA GLN A 246 0.09 -16.63 11.33
C GLN A 246 0.15 -15.51 10.28
N VAL A 247 1.31 -14.88 10.14
CA VAL A 247 1.54 -13.87 9.10
C VAL A 247 1.48 -14.55 7.74
N ILE A 248 0.54 -14.12 6.89
CA ILE A 248 0.41 -14.62 5.50
C ILE A 248 1.34 -13.80 4.61
N TYR A 249 1.15 -12.47 4.61
CA TYR A 249 1.90 -11.53 3.79
C TYR A 249 1.90 -10.13 4.41
N TYR A 250 2.76 -9.26 3.89
CA TYR A 250 2.72 -7.83 4.15
C TYR A 250 2.27 -7.08 2.90
N LEU A 251 1.41 -6.08 3.05
CA LEU A 251 1.20 -5.08 2.01
C LEU A 251 2.26 -4.00 2.16
N VAL A 252 3.22 -3.95 1.24
CA VAL A 252 4.36 -3.03 1.26
C VAL A 252 4.10 -1.92 0.24
N PHE A 253 3.89 -0.70 0.74
CA PHE A 253 3.75 0.51 -0.05
C PHE A 253 5.10 1.23 -0.18
N GLY A 254 5.44 1.65 -1.39
CA GLY A 254 6.61 2.47 -1.70
C GLY A 254 6.23 3.72 -2.48
N THR A 255 6.70 4.89 -2.02
CA THR A 255 6.50 6.19 -2.69
C THR A 255 7.73 7.07 -2.51
N LYS A 256 7.86 8.09 -3.38
CA LYS A 256 8.84 9.18 -3.22
C LYS A 256 8.24 10.42 -2.57
N HIS A 257 6.93 10.45 -2.34
CA HIS A 257 6.24 11.67 -1.91
C HIS A 257 5.53 11.48 -0.55
N PRO A 258 5.73 12.38 0.42
CA PRO A 258 5.14 12.26 1.75
C PRO A 258 3.60 12.30 1.72
N LYS A 259 3.00 13.01 0.74
CA LYS A 259 1.54 13.00 0.57
C LYS A 259 0.98 11.62 0.19
N GLY A 260 1.70 10.85 -0.64
CA GLY A 260 1.29 9.48 -0.96
C GLY A 260 1.33 8.59 0.29
N LEU A 261 2.38 8.74 1.10
CA LEU A 261 2.53 8.05 2.38
C LEU A 261 1.39 8.36 3.35
N GLU A 262 1.07 9.64 3.51
CA GLU A 262 -0.04 10.09 4.36
C GLU A 262 -1.36 9.43 3.94
N VAL A 263 -1.69 9.50 2.65
CA VAL A 263 -2.94 8.96 2.11
C VAL A 263 -2.99 7.44 2.23
N MET A 264 -1.87 6.73 2.02
CA MET A 264 -1.82 5.30 2.22
C MET A 264 -2.02 4.92 3.69
N LYS A 265 -1.42 5.66 4.63
CA LYS A 265 -1.63 5.43 6.06
C LYS A 265 -3.09 5.64 6.46
N GLU A 266 -3.76 6.65 5.89
CA GLU A 266 -5.21 6.84 6.07
C GLU A 266 -6.03 5.68 5.51
N ALA A 267 -5.67 5.16 4.33
CA ALA A 267 -6.34 4.01 3.72
C ALA A 267 -6.18 2.74 4.56
N MET A 268 -4.99 2.49 5.09
CA MET A 268 -4.69 1.39 6.02
C MET A 268 -5.43 1.54 7.35
N TRP A 269 -5.48 2.76 7.90
CA TRP A 269 -6.15 3.06 9.17
C TRP A 269 -7.66 2.80 9.10
N ARG A 270 -8.32 3.00 7.95
CA ARG A 270 -9.75 2.69 7.77
C ARG A 270 -10.07 1.21 7.89
N VAL A 271 -9.08 0.33 7.67
CA VAL A 271 -9.22 -1.12 7.82
C VAL A 271 -8.86 -1.57 9.23
N ASP A 272 -7.86 -0.92 9.85
CA ASP A 272 -7.49 -1.14 11.26
C ASP A 272 -7.43 0.19 12.04
N PRO A 273 -8.57 0.65 12.61
CA PRO A 273 -8.63 1.91 13.36
C PRO A 273 -7.80 1.93 14.64
N ARG A 274 -7.31 0.77 15.11
CA ARG A 274 -6.50 0.62 16.32
C ARG A 274 -5.08 1.16 16.12
N GLY A 275 -4.66 1.39 14.87
CA GLY A 275 -3.32 1.88 14.55
C GLY A 275 -2.23 0.83 14.80
N THR A 276 -2.60 -0.46 14.82
CA THR A 276 -1.65 -1.56 14.93
C THR A 276 -1.01 -1.92 13.60
N TYR A 277 -1.49 -1.34 12.48
CA TYR A 277 -1.03 -1.62 11.12
C TYR A 277 -1.06 -3.11 10.79
N ARG A 278 -2.09 -3.78 11.32
CA ARG A 278 -2.24 -5.23 11.31
C ARG A 278 -3.71 -5.56 11.09
N PHE A 279 -3.98 -6.41 10.11
CA PHE A 279 -5.29 -7.02 9.92
C PHE A 279 -5.23 -8.50 10.25
N SER A 280 -6.27 -9.01 10.93
CA SER A 280 -6.42 -10.42 11.27
C SER A 280 -7.68 -10.97 10.61
N ASP A 281 -7.63 -12.16 9.99
CA ASP A 281 -8.81 -12.81 9.42
C ASP A 281 -9.88 -13.17 10.48
N ILE A 282 -9.53 -13.09 11.77
CA ILE A 282 -10.45 -13.26 12.91
C ILE A 282 -11.26 -11.97 13.18
N THR A 283 -10.80 -10.83 12.66
CA THR A 283 -11.45 -9.52 12.81
C THR A 283 -12.35 -9.23 11.60
N ASP A 284 -13.67 -9.14 11.81
CA ASP A 284 -14.62 -8.78 10.75
C ASP A 284 -14.45 -7.31 10.34
N VAL A 285 -14.23 -7.08 9.04
CA VAL A 285 -14.08 -5.74 8.42
C VAL A 285 -15.35 -4.89 8.61
N ASN A 286 -16.52 -5.53 8.78
CA ASN A 286 -17.79 -4.84 9.02
C ASN A 286 -18.14 -4.69 10.51
N GLN A 287 -17.37 -5.29 11.42
CA GLN A 287 -17.53 -5.01 12.85
C GLN A 287 -16.92 -3.66 13.17
N ILE A 288 -17.78 -2.64 13.21
CA ILE A 288 -17.54 -1.44 14.03
C ILE A 288 -17.33 -1.94 15.46
N TYR A 289 -16.08 -2.03 15.90
CA TYR A 289 -15.77 -2.49 17.25
C TYR A 289 -16.36 -1.51 18.27
N MET A 290 -17.18 -2.03 19.19
CA MET A 290 -17.79 -1.34 20.34
C MET A 290 -16.81 -0.63 21.32
N ILE A 291 -15.52 -0.49 20.97
CA ILE A 291 -14.48 0.17 21.78
C ILE A 291 -14.34 1.66 21.44
N ASP A 292 -15.14 2.18 20.50
CA ASP A 292 -15.23 3.62 20.17
C ASP A 292 -15.71 4.54 21.32
N TYR A 293 -15.91 3.99 22.53
CA TYR A 293 -16.31 4.72 23.74
C TYR A 293 -15.16 5.11 24.68
N GLN A 294 -13.90 5.08 24.24
CA GLN A 294 -12.83 5.81 24.93
C GLN A 294 -12.58 7.16 24.23
N ASP A 295 -12.64 8.26 24.97
CA ASP A 295 -12.45 9.64 24.48
C ASP A 295 -11.13 9.88 23.74
N THR A 296 -10.17 8.95 23.81
CA THR A 296 -8.88 9.02 23.13
C THR A 296 -8.52 7.67 22.50
N PRO A 297 -8.34 7.57 21.17
CA PRO A 297 -7.91 6.34 20.52
C PRO A 297 -6.59 5.82 21.10
N HIS A 298 -6.47 4.50 21.33
CA HIS A 298 -5.31 3.86 21.98
C HIS A 298 -3.94 4.19 21.36
N TRP A 299 -3.90 4.54 20.07
CA TRP A 299 -2.66 4.89 19.38
C TRP A 299 -2.19 6.33 19.67
N VAL A 300 -3.08 7.24 20.06
CA VAL A 300 -2.75 8.67 20.27
C VAL A 300 -1.72 8.87 21.38
N PRO A 301 -1.80 8.20 22.55
CA PRO A 301 -0.75 8.26 23.56
C PRO A 301 0.62 7.80 23.06
N GLN A 302 0.68 6.75 22.24
CA GLN A 302 1.94 6.24 21.70
C GLN A 302 2.54 7.21 20.67
N ALA A 303 1.70 7.76 19.80
CA ALA A 303 2.10 8.80 18.84
C ALA A 303 2.57 10.07 19.56
N ALA A 304 1.87 10.49 20.61
CA ALA A 304 2.23 11.63 21.44
C ALA A 304 3.59 11.43 22.11
N LEU A 305 3.85 10.25 22.66
CA LEU A 305 5.16 9.92 23.23
C LEU A 305 6.27 10.06 22.18
N LYS A 306 6.09 9.52 20.98
CA LYS A 306 7.08 9.62 19.88
C LYS A 306 7.33 11.06 19.44
N VAL A 307 6.28 11.86 19.32
CA VAL A 307 6.40 13.31 19.03
C VAL A 307 7.18 13.99 20.14
N TYR A 308 6.84 13.76 21.40
CA TYR A 308 7.54 14.38 22.50
C TYR A 308 9.02 13.95 22.57
N GLU A 309 9.33 12.67 22.40
CA GLU A 309 10.72 12.17 22.34
C GLU A 309 11.57 12.88 21.27
N ALA A 310 11.01 13.11 20.08
CA ALA A 310 11.72 13.75 18.98
C ALA A 310 11.92 15.27 19.15
N PHE A 311 10.91 15.95 19.72
CA PHE A 311 10.86 17.41 19.82
C PHE A 311 11.11 17.95 21.24
N LYS A 312 11.43 17.08 22.20
CA LYS A 312 11.76 17.45 23.58
C LYS A 312 12.76 18.60 23.65
N GLY A 313 12.41 19.66 24.38
CA GLY A 313 13.24 20.86 24.53
C GLY A 313 13.36 21.75 23.29
N LYS A 314 12.63 21.47 22.21
CA LYS A 314 12.70 22.22 20.94
C LYS A 314 11.42 23.00 20.69
N THR A 315 11.52 23.97 19.79
CA THR A 315 10.36 24.63 19.16
C THR A 315 10.25 24.15 17.72
N ALA A 316 9.11 23.60 17.34
CA ALA A 316 8.83 23.16 15.97
C ALA A 316 7.49 23.68 15.49
N SER A 317 7.36 23.89 14.18
CA SER A 317 6.09 24.17 13.54
C SER A 317 5.19 22.94 13.54
N GLU A 318 3.89 23.17 13.50
CA GLU A 318 2.91 22.08 13.39
C GLU A 318 3.12 21.26 12.12
N ASN A 319 3.54 21.88 11.01
CA ASN A 319 3.87 21.19 9.77
C ASN A 319 5.06 20.23 9.93
N GLU A 320 6.13 20.64 10.63
CA GLU A 320 7.28 19.77 10.91
C GLU A 320 6.89 18.56 11.76
N ILE A 321 6.00 18.77 12.74
CA ILE A 321 5.49 17.68 13.58
C ILE A 321 4.58 16.74 12.78
N CYS A 322 3.70 17.30 11.95
CA CYS A 322 2.84 16.54 11.05
C CYS A 322 3.69 15.67 10.12
N GLN A 323 4.71 16.26 9.50
CA GLN A 323 5.65 15.55 8.63
C GLN A 323 6.34 14.41 9.40
N PHE A 324 6.94 14.68 10.56
CA PHE A 324 7.57 13.66 11.39
C PHE A 324 6.62 12.49 11.74
N VAL A 325 5.38 12.78 12.14
CA VAL A 325 4.40 11.73 12.44
C VAL A 325 4.12 10.88 11.20
N ILE A 326 3.98 11.51 10.03
CA ILE A 326 3.70 10.82 8.78
C ILE A 326 4.92 9.97 8.33
N THR A 327 6.12 10.52 8.34
CA THR A 327 7.33 9.94 7.73
C THR A 327 8.12 9.02 8.66
N ASP A 328 8.19 9.33 9.95
CA ASP A 328 9.09 8.67 10.90
C ASP A 328 8.36 7.78 11.89
N THR A 329 7.04 7.89 11.97
CA THR A 329 6.23 7.02 12.83
C THR A 329 5.28 6.16 12.02
N PRO A 330 4.78 5.05 12.59
CA PRO A 330 3.70 4.31 11.96
C PRO A 330 2.41 5.14 11.97
N PHE A 331 2.18 6.09 12.87
CA PHE A 331 0.86 6.69 13.14
C PHE A 331 0.37 7.72 12.12
N ILE A 332 -0.95 7.83 11.96
CA ILE A 332 -1.58 8.96 11.26
C ILE A 332 -1.48 10.24 12.08
N TYR A 333 -1.42 11.38 11.43
CA TYR A 333 -1.41 12.66 12.13
C TYR A 333 -2.83 13.10 12.50
N ARG A 334 -3.06 13.40 13.78
CA ARG A 334 -4.28 14.05 14.28
C ARG A 334 -3.88 15.10 15.31
N LYS A 335 -4.56 16.26 15.30
CA LYS A 335 -4.35 17.32 16.30
C LYS A 335 -4.57 16.85 17.75
N ALA A 336 -5.30 15.74 17.95
CA ALA A 336 -5.46 15.08 19.24
C ALA A 336 -4.13 14.67 19.90
N ILE A 337 -3.09 14.36 19.10
CA ILE A 337 -1.74 14.07 19.59
C ILE A 337 -1.18 15.27 20.37
N LEU A 338 -1.27 16.47 19.78
CA LEU A 338 -0.80 17.71 20.40
C LEU A 338 -1.68 18.09 21.60
N LYS A 339 -3.00 17.89 21.49
CA LYS A 339 -3.94 18.10 22.60
C LYS A 339 -3.55 17.31 23.84
N LEU A 340 -3.22 16.02 23.66
CA LEU A 340 -2.78 15.15 24.74
C LEU A 340 -1.46 15.62 25.35
N LEU A 341 -0.49 16.05 24.53
CA LEU A 341 0.78 16.58 25.01
C LEU A 341 0.62 17.89 25.81
N GLU A 342 -0.26 18.78 25.38
CA GLU A 342 -0.57 20.01 26.13
C GLU A 342 -1.29 19.71 27.45
N GLN A 343 -2.24 18.76 27.47
CA GLN A 343 -2.91 18.31 28.69
C GLN A 343 -1.90 17.74 29.71
N ASN A 344 -0.90 17.00 29.23
CA ASN A 344 0.16 16.41 30.05
C ASN A 344 1.32 17.38 30.34
N LYS A 345 1.15 18.70 30.08
CA LYS A 345 2.15 19.76 30.32
C LYS A 345 3.49 19.52 29.61
N LYS A 346 3.48 18.76 28.50
CA LYS A 346 4.64 18.50 27.64
C LYS A 346 4.84 19.56 26.56
N ILE A 347 3.79 20.35 26.29
CA ILE A 347 3.87 21.58 25.47
C ILE A 347 3.77 22.77 26.44
N ILE A 348 4.76 23.66 26.38
CA ILE A 348 4.85 24.83 27.27
C ILE A 348 4.29 26.10 26.62
N ASP A 349 4.39 26.22 25.29
CA ASP A 349 3.86 27.35 24.55
C ASP A 349 3.43 26.95 23.14
N VAL A 350 2.41 27.66 22.61
CA VAL A 350 1.98 27.53 21.22
C VAL A 350 1.70 28.92 20.68
N THR A 351 2.56 29.40 19.79
CA THR A 351 2.44 30.70 19.11
C THR A 351 1.64 30.56 17.82
N GLY A 352 0.77 31.55 17.56
CA GLY A 352 -0.10 31.56 16.38
C GLY A 352 -1.48 30.91 16.58
N ARG A 353 -1.84 30.50 17.81
CA ARG A 353 -3.18 30.02 18.14
C ARG A 353 -4.06 31.12 18.73
N ARG A 354 -5.38 31.03 18.50
CA ARG A 354 -6.38 31.93 19.11
C ARG A 354 -7.07 31.33 20.33
N ARG A 355 -7.15 29.99 20.43
CA ARG A 355 -7.85 29.28 21.50
C ARG A 355 -6.93 28.21 22.10
N LYS A 356 -7.04 27.97 23.41
CA LYS A 356 -6.32 26.88 24.07
C LYS A 356 -6.73 25.54 23.45
N PHE A 357 -5.78 24.60 23.33
CA PHE A 357 -5.98 23.31 22.66
C PHE A 357 -6.37 23.40 21.17
N SER A 358 -6.03 24.51 20.51
CA SER A 358 -6.10 24.64 19.05
C SER A 358 -4.70 24.76 18.46
N TYR A 359 -4.50 24.10 17.32
CA TYR A 359 -3.22 24.00 16.62
C TYR A 359 -3.44 24.30 15.14
N PRO A 360 -3.64 25.58 14.77
CA PRO A 360 -3.81 25.98 13.38
C PRO A 360 -2.54 25.67 12.58
N ASP A 361 -2.71 25.48 11.28
CA ASP A 361 -1.62 25.07 10.40
C ASP A 361 -0.49 26.11 10.41
N GLY A 362 0.74 25.62 10.57
CA GLY A 362 1.93 26.47 10.67
C GLY A 362 2.15 27.15 12.04
N CYS A 363 1.33 26.88 13.06
CA CYS A 363 1.61 27.37 14.42
C CYS A 363 2.95 26.80 14.94
N ARG A 364 3.64 27.54 15.82
CA ARG A 364 4.88 27.06 16.44
C ARG A 364 4.60 26.53 17.83
N ILE A 365 5.16 25.39 18.15
CA ILE A 365 4.89 24.60 19.36
C ILE A 365 6.22 24.39 20.09
N THR A 366 6.28 24.85 21.33
CA THR A 366 7.46 24.72 22.19
C THR A 366 7.23 23.58 23.18
N PHE A 367 8.11 22.58 23.18
CA PHE A 367 8.03 21.42 24.05
C PHE A 367 8.84 21.60 25.33
N SER A 368 8.39 20.99 26.41
CA SER A 368 9.11 20.97 27.67
C SER A 368 10.41 20.17 27.55
N ASN A 369 11.39 20.49 28.41
CA ASN A 369 12.49 19.58 28.73
C ASN A 369 12.01 18.37 29.54
#